data_AF-A0A5S6QSX4-F1
#
_entry.id   AF-A0A5S6QSX4-F1
#
_cell.length_a   1.000
_cell.length_b   1.000
_cell.length_c   1.000
_cell.angle_alpha   90.00
_cell.angle_beta   90.00
_cell.angle_gamma   90.00
#
_symmetry.space_group_name_H-M   'P 1'
#
loop_
_entity.id
_entity.type
_entity.pdbx_description
1 polymer ?
#
loop_
_entity_poly.entity_id
_entity_poly.type
_entity_poly.pdbx_seq_one_letter_code
_entity_poly.pdbx_strand_id
1 'polypeptide(L)'
;MLASAGGPAECPDLPSYTSYSWKRLKGVAMALLQTEQHVQQLKEEIENRLNSRRAVDALFCRVERRRTSLKQLNLFLQNQRNSVEASLNRLRDVSSSLEQKRALVHSLEVEIERDRVAHDEKLRDYIAHREQLVWVNAQLALRRKEMTNRVGEIFVVQRMATTSKPKCGCTPLYRIVGLHLPDAEKYIRHGHMEVSTALGHTAQLVSILSRIFNLPLRYPVRPFGSRSAVLDPYARSEAGPRAHLFPLFSRHQDKLLFEYGVFLLNKNIAQLRRSLGLPTPDLRCTLANVAMLLEHLTEVALESDAASSLRAPISPASSQSSWSTTGTRTSGSSRGVQSLYGHWSTRPCRTISVDRSSSLPVLFADVAAEACNGADGASTKELNNHAPTTTDAAPSSNDEEDRSVVQRCEGNILAACPDVLHWSSD
;
A
#
# COMPACT_ATOMS: atom_id res chain seq x y z
N MET A 1 -85.20 -85.05 -36.54
CA MET A 1 -86.66 -85.25 -36.69
C MET A 1 -87.03 -84.86 -38.11
N LEU A 2 -87.38 -85.85 -38.94
CA LEU A 2 -88.76 -86.12 -39.42
C LEU A 2 -89.15 -85.10 -40.52
N ALA A 3 -89.21 -85.40 -41.82
CA ALA A 3 -89.37 -86.66 -42.57
C ALA A 3 -90.75 -87.35 -42.44
N SER A 4 -91.59 -87.15 -43.47
CA SER A 4 -92.75 -87.95 -43.93
C SER A 4 -93.15 -87.34 -45.30
N ALA A 5 -93.18 -88.03 -46.44
CA ALA A 5 -94.18 -89.03 -46.87
C ALA A 5 -95.64 -88.53 -46.67
N GLY A 6 -96.55 -88.56 -47.65
CA GLY A 6 -96.51 -89.06 -49.03
C GLY A 6 -97.88 -89.64 -49.40
N GLY A 7 -98.49 -89.23 -50.52
CA GLY A 7 -99.80 -89.71 -50.95
C GLY A 7 -100.45 -88.80 -52.02
N PRO A 8 -101.29 -89.31 -52.95
CA PRO A 8 -101.59 -88.60 -54.20
C PRO A 8 -103.08 -88.27 -54.45
N ALA A 9 -103.29 -87.60 -55.59
CA ALA A 9 -104.53 -87.46 -56.36
C ALA A 9 -105.46 -86.26 -56.07
N GLU A 10 -106.25 -85.97 -57.10
CA GLU A 10 -107.35 -85.00 -57.24
C GLU A 10 -106.98 -83.51 -57.31
N CYS A 11 -107.07 -82.99 -58.54
CA CYS A 11 -107.07 -81.56 -58.83
C CYS A 11 -108.46 -80.97 -58.51
N PRO A 12 -108.55 -79.93 -57.67
CA PRO A 12 -109.66 -79.00 -57.68
C PRO A 12 -109.30 -77.77 -58.53
N ASP A 13 -110.10 -77.56 -59.57
CA ASP A 13 -110.23 -76.37 -60.40
C ASP A 13 -109.31 -75.17 -60.09
N LEU A 14 -108.33 -74.96 -60.99
CA LEU A 14 -107.56 -73.73 -61.06
C LEU A 14 -108.55 -72.54 -61.13
N PRO A 15 -108.44 -71.52 -60.25
CA PRO A 15 -109.24 -70.32 -60.39
C PRO A 15 -108.90 -69.67 -61.73
N SER A 16 -109.89 -69.58 -62.61
CA SER A 16 -109.73 -68.97 -63.92
C SER A 16 -109.29 -67.52 -63.75
N TYR A 17 -108.04 -67.22 -64.13
CA TYR A 17 -107.52 -65.86 -64.16
C TYR A 17 -108.32 -65.07 -65.20
N THR A 18 -109.33 -64.35 -64.74
CA THR A 18 -110.09 -63.40 -65.56
C THR A 18 -109.12 -62.40 -66.20
N SER A 19 -109.42 -61.93 -67.41
CA SER A 19 -108.57 -60.94 -68.12
C SER A 19 -108.18 -59.74 -67.25
N TYR A 20 -109.03 -59.39 -66.28
CA TYR A 20 -108.80 -58.38 -65.25
C TYR A 20 -107.62 -58.70 -64.31
N SER A 21 -107.49 -59.93 -63.78
CA SER A 21 -106.40 -60.27 -62.84
C SER A 21 -105.04 -60.31 -63.54
N TRP A 22 -104.97 -60.77 -64.79
CA TRP A 22 -103.72 -60.74 -65.58
C TRP A 22 -103.32 -59.31 -65.99
N LYS A 23 -104.27 -58.46 -66.38
CA LYS A 23 -104.02 -57.02 -66.60
C LYS A 23 -103.55 -56.32 -65.32
N ARG A 24 -104.12 -56.67 -64.16
CA ARG A 24 -103.71 -56.13 -62.85
C ARG A 24 -102.32 -56.60 -62.45
N LEU A 25 -101.98 -57.89 -62.64
CA LEU A 25 -100.63 -58.40 -62.40
C LEU A 25 -99.60 -57.75 -63.32
N LYS A 26 -99.91 -57.58 -64.62
CA LYS A 26 -99.06 -56.84 -65.57
C LYS A 26 -98.91 -55.37 -65.15
N GLY A 27 -99.97 -54.73 -64.69
CA GLY A 27 -99.93 -53.36 -64.15
C GLY A 27 -99.04 -53.26 -62.92
N VAL A 28 -99.13 -54.20 -61.99
CA VAL A 28 -98.25 -54.30 -60.80
C VAL A 28 -96.80 -54.58 -61.20
N ALA A 29 -96.54 -55.46 -62.16
CA ALA A 29 -95.19 -55.74 -62.65
C ALA A 29 -94.55 -54.53 -63.36
N MET A 30 -95.32 -53.81 -64.19
CA MET A 30 -94.86 -52.56 -64.81
C MET A 30 -94.66 -51.44 -63.76
N ALA A 31 -95.52 -51.35 -62.75
CA ALA A 31 -95.36 -50.40 -61.65
C ALA A 31 -94.13 -50.75 -60.79
N LEU A 32 -93.88 -52.03 -60.51
CA LEU A 32 -92.66 -52.49 -59.83
C LEU A 32 -91.40 -52.11 -60.62
N LEU A 33 -91.37 -52.37 -61.92
CA LEU A 33 -90.26 -51.98 -62.80
C LEU A 33 -90.05 -50.45 -62.82
N GLN A 34 -91.14 -49.67 -62.87
CA GLN A 34 -91.08 -48.20 -62.77
C GLN A 34 -90.57 -47.74 -61.39
N THR A 35 -90.99 -48.38 -60.30
CA THR A 35 -90.45 -48.06 -58.96
C THR A 35 -88.99 -48.47 -58.81
N GLU A 36 -88.56 -49.57 -59.44
CA GLU A 36 -87.17 -50.02 -59.41
C GLU A 36 -86.27 -49.03 -60.18
N GLN A 37 -86.70 -48.60 -61.37
CA GLN A 37 -86.02 -47.57 -62.15
C GLN A 37 -85.99 -46.21 -61.41
N HIS A 38 -87.09 -45.82 -60.75
CA HIS A 38 -87.13 -44.61 -59.94
C HIS A 38 -86.24 -44.71 -58.68
N VAL A 39 -86.14 -45.89 -58.06
CA VAL A 39 -85.20 -46.16 -56.96
C VAL A 39 -83.75 -46.11 -57.43
N GLN A 40 -83.45 -46.56 -58.66
CA GLN A 40 -82.12 -46.40 -59.26
C GLN A 40 -81.80 -44.92 -59.52
N GLN A 41 -82.72 -44.15 -60.10
CA GLN A 41 -82.57 -42.71 -60.31
C GLN A 41 -82.39 -41.93 -58.99
N LEU A 42 -83.18 -42.26 -57.96
CA LEU A 42 -83.02 -41.66 -56.63
C LEU A 42 -81.67 -42.03 -55.98
N LYS A 43 -81.19 -43.27 -56.16
CA LYS A 43 -79.84 -43.66 -55.71
C LYS A 43 -78.76 -42.84 -56.40
N GLU A 44 -78.83 -42.69 -57.72
CA GLU A 44 -77.89 -41.86 -58.48
C GLU A 44 -77.97 -40.37 -58.08
N GLU A 45 -79.16 -39.82 -57.85
CA GLU A 45 -79.29 -38.43 -57.37
C GLU A 45 -78.71 -38.27 -55.94
N ILE A 46 -78.99 -39.21 -55.03
CA ILE A 46 -78.42 -39.22 -53.68
C ILE A 46 -76.88 -39.33 -53.75
N GLU A 47 -76.34 -40.22 -54.58
CA GLU A 47 -74.89 -40.39 -54.79
C GLU A 47 -74.25 -39.12 -55.37
N ASN A 48 -74.90 -38.48 -56.35
CA ASN A 48 -74.47 -37.21 -56.94
C ASN A 48 -74.50 -36.06 -55.92
N ARG A 49 -75.55 -35.97 -55.09
CA ARG A 49 -75.64 -34.98 -53.99
C ARG A 49 -74.60 -35.24 -52.91
N LEU A 50 -74.34 -36.50 -52.55
CA LEU A 50 -73.28 -36.87 -51.60
C LEU A 50 -71.89 -36.56 -52.16
N ASN A 51 -71.61 -36.83 -53.42
CA ASN A 51 -70.34 -36.47 -54.07
C ASN A 51 -70.16 -34.95 -54.17
N SER A 52 -71.22 -34.21 -54.47
CA SER A 52 -71.22 -32.74 -54.46
C SER A 52 -70.95 -32.20 -53.05
N ARG A 53 -71.56 -32.80 -52.02
CA ARG A 53 -71.33 -32.43 -50.61
C ARG A 53 -69.90 -32.74 -50.17
N ARG A 54 -69.37 -33.92 -50.49
CA ARG A 54 -67.96 -34.32 -50.25
C ARG A 54 -66.98 -33.31 -50.88
N ALA A 55 -67.27 -32.80 -52.07
CA ALA A 55 -66.43 -31.78 -52.71
C ALA A 55 -66.43 -30.44 -51.96
N VAL A 56 -67.60 -30.01 -51.45
CA VAL A 56 -67.72 -28.80 -50.60
C VAL A 56 -67.01 -29.00 -49.25
N ASP A 57 -67.20 -30.15 -48.60
CA ASP A 57 -66.56 -30.46 -47.32
C ASP A 57 -65.03 -30.57 -47.46
N ALA A 58 -64.53 -31.08 -48.60
CA ALA A 58 -63.11 -31.08 -48.95
C ALA A 58 -62.55 -29.65 -49.16
N LEU A 59 -63.32 -28.74 -49.76
CA LEU A 59 -62.96 -27.33 -49.87
C LEU A 59 -62.95 -26.64 -48.50
N PHE A 60 -63.94 -26.89 -47.65
CA PHE A 60 -63.98 -26.38 -46.28
C PHE A 60 -62.76 -26.86 -45.47
N CYS A 61 -62.45 -28.17 -45.54
CA CYS A 61 -61.23 -28.74 -44.97
C CYS A 61 -59.95 -28.06 -45.48
N ARG A 62 -59.87 -27.69 -46.77
CA ARG A 62 -58.72 -26.96 -47.34
C ARG A 62 -58.63 -25.52 -46.83
N VAL A 63 -59.77 -24.84 -46.69
CA VAL A 63 -59.84 -23.46 -46.14
C VAL A 63 -59.42 -23.43 -44.69
N GLU A 64 -59.96 -24.31 -43.83
CA GLU A 64 -59.61 -24.32 -42.40
C GLU A 64 -58.18 -24.82 -42.14
N ARG A 65 -57.63 -25.74 -42.96
CA ARG A 65 -56.19 -26.04 -42.96
C ARG A 65 -55.36 -24.79 -43.25
N ARG A 66 -55.65 -24.07 -44.34
CA ARG A 66 -54.94 -22.82 -44.69
C ARG A 66 -55.08 -21.75 -43.62
N ARG A 67 -56.27 -21.59 -43.03
CA ARG A 67 -56.55 -20.66 -41.94
C ARG A 67 -55.74 -20.98 -40.67
N THR A 68 -55.58 -22.27 -40.37
CA THR A 68 -54.75 -22.75 -39.26
C THR A 68 -53.26 -22.51 -39.54
N SER A 69 -52.78 -22.81 -40.75
CA SER A 69 -51.40 -22.50 -41.16
C SER A 69 -51.09 -21.00 -41.12
N LEU A 70 -52.02 -20.13 -41.51
CA LEU A 70 -51.86 -18.67 -41.39
C LEU A 70 -51.78 -18.20 -39.93
N LYS A 71 -52.58 -18.77 -39.03
CA LYS A 71 -52.48 -18.49 -37.58
C LYS A 71 -51.11 -18.92 -37.02
N GLN A 72 -50.64 -20.12 -37.38
CA GLN A 72 -49.32 -20.62 -36.98
C GLN A 72 -48.17 -19.74 -37.52
N LEU A 73 -48.26 -19.32 -38.79
CA LEU A 73 -47.26 -18.44 -39.39
C LEU A 73 -47.25 -17.05 -38.75
N ASN A 74 -48.41 -16.47 -38.43
CA ASN A 74 -48.49 -15.20 -37.71
C ASN A 74 -47.91 -15.29 -36.30
N LEU A 75 -48.21 -16.37 -35.55
CA LEU A 75 -47.59 -16.64 -34.25
C LEU A 75 -46.06 -16.79 -34.37
N PHE A 76 -45.56 -17.49 -35.40
CA PHE A 76 -44.13 -17.62 -35.65
C PHE A 76 -43.49 -16.25 -35.95
N LEU A 77 -44.08 -15.45 -36.85
CA LEU A 77 -43.59 -14.10 -37.17
C LEU A 77 -43.61 -13.17 -35.95
N GLN A 78 -44.63 -13.25 -35.10
CA GLN A 78 -44.71 -12.48 -33.87
C GLN A 78 -43.62 -12.90 -32.87
N ASN A 79 -43.39 -14.20 -32.70
CA ASN A 79 -42.30 -14.71 -31.86
C ASN A 79 -40.92 -14.30 -32.40
N GLN A 80 -40.70 -14.33 -33.72
CA GLN A 80 -39.48 -13.83 -34.34
C GLN A 80 -39.30 -12.32 -34.11
N ARG A 81 -40.36 -11.52 -34.28
CA ARG A 81 -40.33 -10.07 -34.00
C ARG A 81 -39.95 -9.79 -32.55
N ASN A 82 -40.60 -10.45 -31.60
CA ASN A 82 -40.32 -10.30 -30.18
C ASN A 82 -38.89 -10.74 -29.82
N SER A 83 -38.37 -11.80 -30.47
CA SER A 83 -36.99 -12.28 -30.30
C SER A 83 -35.95 -11.27 -30.81
N VAL A 84 -36.20 -10.68 -31.99
CA VAL A 84 -35.36 -9.61 -32.54
C VAL A 84 -35.41 -8.36 -31.67
N GLU A 85 -36.59 -7.94 -31.21
CA GLU A 85 -36.76 -6.79 -30.33
C GLU A 85 -36.05 -6.99 -28.97
N ALA A 86 -36.18 -8.16 -28.35
CA ALA A 86 -35.44 -8.52 -27.14
C ALA A 86 -33.91 -8.52 -27.38
N SER A 87 -33.47 -8.93 -28.56
CA SER A 87 -32.04 -8.91 -28.94
C SER A 87 -31.52 -7.49 -29.16
N LEU A 88 -32.31 -6.60 -29.79
CA LEU A 88 -31.99 -5.19 -29.97
C LEU A 88 -31.93 -4.43 -28.63
N ASN A 89 -32.86 -4.71 -27.71
CA ASN A 89 -32.84 -4.12 -26.37
C ASN A 89 -31.58 -4.56 -25.60
N ARG A 90 -31.25 -5.87 -25.60
CA ARG A 90 -29.98 -6.36 -25.02
C ARG A 90 -28.73 -5.69 -25.61
N LEU A 91 -28.70 -5.49 -26.93
CA LEU A 91 -27.60 -4.79 -27.60
C LEU A 91 -27.50 -3.32 -27.16
N ARG A 92 -28.64 -2.64 -26.98
CA ARG A 92 -28.68 -1.27 -26.44
C ARG A 92 -28.18 -1.21 -25.00
N ASP A 93 -28.61 -2.12 -24.15
CA ASP A 93 -28.17 -2.21 -22.74
C ASP A 93 -26.66 -2.48 -22.64
N VAL A 94 -26.13 -3.36 -23.50
CA VAL A 94 -24.69 -3.63 -23.59
C VAL A 94 -23.93 -2.41 -24.12
N SER A 95 -24.46 -1.68 -25.12
CA SER A 95 -23.82 -0.45 -25.62
C SER A 95 -23.72 0.62 -24.53
N SER A 96 -24.81 0.89 -23.81
CA SER A 96 -24.82 1.89 -22.74
C SER A 96 -23.89 1.50 -21.58
N SER A 97 -23.84 0.21 -21.22
CA SER A 97 -22.88 -0.28 -20.21
C SER A 97 -21.42 -0.16 -20.67
N LEU A 98 -21.14 -0.38 -21.95
CA LEU A 98 -19.80 -0.19 -22.53
C LEU A 98 -19.41 1.30 -22.58
N GLU A 99 -20.34 2.19 -22.90
CA GLU A 99 -20.13 3.64 -22.88
C GLU A 99 -19.83 4.15 -21.46
N GLN A 100 -20.61 3.73 -20.47
CA GLN A 100 -20.35 4.02 -19.05
C GLN A 100 -18.97 3.50 -18.59
N LYS A 101 -18.61 2.27 -18.95
CA LYS A 101 -17.29 1.70 -18.62
C LYS A 101 -16.15 2.42 -19.31
N ARG A 102 -16.31 2.84 -20.58
CA ARG A 102 -15.33 3.66 -21.29
C ARG A 102 -15.14 5.03 -20.63
N ALA A 103 -16.22 5.69 -20.23
CA ALA A 103 -16.14 6.94 -19.50
C ALA A 103 -15.42 6.78 -18.15
N LEU A 104 -15.70 5.71 -17.40
CA LEU A 104 -15.04 5.41 -16.13
C LEU A 104 -13.53 5.12 -16.31
N VAL A 105 -13.17 4.28 -17.29
CA VAL A 105 -11.77 4.00 -17.63
C VAL A 105 -11.05 5.30 -17.98
N HIS A 106 -11.66 6.16 -18.81
CA HIS A 106 -11.07 7.44 -19.18
C HIS A 106 -10.88 8.39 -17.98
N SER A 107 -11.83 8.45 -17.04
CA SER A 107 -11.64 9.25 -15.82
C SER A 107 -10.50 8.73 -14.94
N LEU A 108 -10.35 7.40 -14.84
CA LEU A 108 -9.26 6.78 -14.07
C LEU A 108 -7.89 6.96 -14.76
N GLU A 109 -7.83 6.89 -16.08
CA GLU A 109 -6.61 7.21 -16.85
C GLU A 109 -6.12 8.64 -16.58
N VAL A 110 -7.05 9.60 -16.55
CA VAL A 110 -6.74 11.02 -16.24
C VAL A 110 -6.32 11.21 -14.78
N GLU A 111 -6.90 10.45 -13.84
CA GLU A 111 -6.51 10.48 -12.42
C GLU A 111 -5.10 9.89 -12.21
N ILE A 112 -4.83 8.71 -12.77
CA ILE A 112 -3.51 8.06 -12.74
C ILE A 112 -2.42 8.96 -13.34
N GLU A 113 -2.71 9.66 -14.45
CA GLU A 113 -1.74 10.57 -15.05
C GLU A 113 -1.46 11.80 -14.16
N ARG A 114 -2.47 12.35 -13.49
CA ARG A 114 -2.28 13.44 -12.49
C ARG A 114 -1.43 12.97 -11.32
N ASP A 115 -1.72 11.80 -10.77
CA ASP A 115 -0.97 11.23 -9.66
C ASP A 115 0.48 10.92 -10.06
N ARG A 116 0.71 10.45 -11.29
CA ARG A 116 2.06 10.27 -11.84
C ARG A 116 2.83 11.57 -11.91
N VAL A 117 2.24 12.63 -12.49
CA VAL A 117 2.88 13.95 -12.58
C VAL A 117 3.19 14.53 -11.19
N ALA A 118 2.24 14.41 -10.24
CA ALA A 118 2.43 14.85 -8.86
C ALA A 118 3.48 14.02 -8.09
N HIS A 119 3.63 12.73 -8.42
CA HIS A 119 4.68 11.88 -7.86
C HIS A 119 6.06 12.26 -8.44
N ASP A 120 6.16 12.46 -9.76
CA ASP A 120 7.39 12.89 -10.42
C ASP A 120 7.86 14.26 -9.93
N GLU A 121 6.95 15.17 -9.62
CA GLU A 121 7.26 16.48 -9.00
C GLU A 121 7.84 16.31 -7.59
N LYS A 122 7.18 15.55 -6.72
CA LYS A 122 7.68 15.23 -5.37
C LYS A 122 9.05 14.51 -5.42
N LEU A 123 9.29 13.68 -6.42
CA LEU A 123 10.56 12.99 -6.61
C LEU A 123 11.67 13.97 -7.03
N ARG A 124 11.38 14.94 -7.91
CA ARG A 124 12.31 16.03 -8.25
C ARG A 124 12.66 16.86 -7.02
N ASP A 125 11.66 17.25 -6.23
CA ASP A 125 11.88 18.01 -4.99
C ASP A 125 12.73 17.22 -3.99
N TYR A 126 12.44 15.94 -3.79
CA TYR A 126 13.24 15.06 -2.92
C TYR A 126 14.70 14.97 -3.36
N ILE A 127 14.96 14.82 -4.67
CA ILE A 127 16.32 14.79 -5.23
C ILE A 127 17.03 16.12 -4.97
N ALA A 128 16.38 17.25 -5.26
CA ALA A 128 16.95 18.58 -5.05
C ALA A 128 17.30 18.85 -3.58
N HIS A 129 16.39 18.54 -2.64
CA HIS A 129 16.66 18.68 -1.20
C HIS A 129 17.78 17.75 -0.73
N ARG A 130 17.87 16.53 -1.26
CA ARG A 130 18.94 15.58 -0.95
C ARG A 130 20.30 16.06 -1.46
N GLU A 131 20.36 16.60 -2.68
CA GLU A 131 21.58 17.19 -3.24
C GLU A 131 22.01 18.42 -2.45
N GLN A 132 21.07 19.29 -2.08
CA GLN A 132 21.32 20.45 -1.21
C GLN A 132 21.86 20.03 0.16
N LEU A 133 21.28 18.99 0.79
CA LEU A 133 21.77 18.45 2.06
C LEU A 133 23.21 17.93 1.95
N VAL A 134 23.53 17.18 0.89
CA VAL A 134 24.89 16.69 0.63
C VAL A 134 25.87 17.86 0.44
N TRP A 135 25.49 18.87 -0.34
CA TRP A 135 26.30 20.06 -0.57
C TRP A 135 26.56 20.85 0.72
N VAL A 136 25.51 21.16 1.49
CA VAL A 136 25.63 21.90 2.78
C VAL A 136 26.50 21.11 3.78
N ASN A 137 26.32 19.79 3.87
CA ASN A 137 27.13 18.95 4.76
C ASN A 137 28.61 18.92 4.34
N ALA A 138 28.92 18.89 3.04
CA ALA A 138 30.29 19.00 2.56
C ALA A 138 30.93 20.36 2.88
N GLN A 139 30.19 21.47 2.69
CA GLN A 139 30.65 22.81 3.09
C GLN A 139 30.87 22.91 4.60
N LEU A 140 29.97 22.35 5.42
CA LEU A 140 30.09 22.32 6.88
C LEU A 140 31.31 21.51 7.33
N ALA A 141 31.59 20.37 6.69
CA ALA A 141 32.77 19.55 6.96
C ALA A 141 34.07 20.30 6.64
N LEU A 142 34.16 20.92 5.45
CA LEU A 142 35.29 21.78 5.06
C LEU A 142 35.51 22.91 6.07
N ARG A 143 34.43 23.63 6.44
CA ARG A 143 34.52 24.76 7.36
C ARG A 143 34.92 24.33 8.78
N ARG A 144 34.43 23.17 9.26
CA ARG A 144 34.86 22.58 10.54
C ARG A 144 36.34 22.21 10.54
N LYS A 145 36.85 21.64 9.43
CA LYS A 145 38.27 21.34 9.27
C LYS A 145 39.12 22.61 9.29
N GLU A 146 38.75 23.63 8.52
CA GLU A 146 39.45 24.93 8.48
C GLU A 146 39.49 25.60 9.87
N MET A 147 38.35 25.64 10.58
CA MET A 147 38.30 26.19 11.94
C MET A 147 39.12 25.36 12.93
N THR A 148 39.14 24.03 12.80
CA THR A 148 39.95 23.16 13.66
C THR A 148 41.45 23.36 13.41
N ASN A 149 41.88 23.49 12.15
CA ASN A 149 43.27 23.79 11.80
C ASN A 149 43.74 25.11 12.46
N ARG A 150 42.97 26.20 12.29
CA ARG A 150 43.27 27.51 12.92
C ARG A 150 43.31 27.45 14.44
N VAL A 151 42.47 26.63 15.05
CA VAL A 151 42.48 26.41 16.51
C VAL A 151 43.69 25.58 16.93
N GLY A 152 44.13 24.62 16.12
CA GLY A 152 45.37 23.86 16.32
C GLY A 152 46.64 24.72 16.20
N GLU A 153 46.64 25.71 15.31
CA GLU A 153 47.71 26.72 15.19
C GLU A 153 47.85 27.59 16.46
N ILE A 154 46.73 27.89 17.14
CA ILE A 154 46.72 28.67 18.39
C ILE A 154 47.08 27.79 19.59
N PHE A 155 46.42 26.63 19.71
CA PHE A 155 46.59 25.68 20.82
C PHE A 155 47.51 24.54 20.42
N VAL A 156 48.75 24.88 20.01
CA VAL A 156 49.72 23.90 19.50
C VAL A 156 49.99 22.81 20.54
N VAL A 157 49.50 21.59 20.30
CA VAL A 157 49.77 20.39 21.09
C VAL A 157 50.88 19.59 20.42
N GLN A 158 51.93 19.25 21.16
CA GLN A 158 53.09 18.55 20.61
C GLN A 158 53.51 17.36 21.48
N ARG A 159 53.80 16.24 20.82
CA ARG A 159 54.50 15.10 21.42
C ARG A 159 56.00 15.27 21.19
N MET A 160 56.77 15.37 22.27
CA MET A 160 58.22 15.51 22.18
C MET A 160 58.89 14.13 22.20
N ALA A 161 59.66 13.81 21.16
CA ALA A 161 60.60 12.69 21.17
C ALA A 161 61.80 13.07 22.06
N THR A 162 61.95 12.40 23.20
CA THR A 162 62.94 12.77 24.23
C THR A 162 64.35 12.35 23.82
N THR A 163 65.15 13.27 23.29
CA THR A 163 66.61 13.10 23.12
C THR A 163 67.38 13.23 24.44
N SER A 164 66.77 13.84 25.46
CA SER A 164 67.28 13.91 26.83
C SER A 164 66.17 13.60 27.84
N LYS A 165 66.53 13.03 28.99
CA LYS A 165 65.56 12.71 30.06
C LYS A 165 65.00 14.02 30.65
N PRO A 166 63.67 14.22 30.69
CA PRO A 166 63.10 15.45 31.23
C PRO A 166 63.24 15.49 32.76
N LYS A 167 63.36 16.70 33.32
CA LYS A 167 63.57 16.94 34.78
C LYS A 167 62.52 16.26 35.68
N CYS A 168 61.31 16.04 35.16
CA CYS A 168 60.19 15.38 35.84
C CYS A 168 60.20 13.85 35.75
N GLY A 169 60.93 13.26 34.79
CA GLY A 169 60.88 11.83 34.48
C GLY A 169 59.66 11.35 33.67
N CYS A 170 58.82 12.25 33.16
CA CYS A 170 57.62 11.88 32.38
C CYS A 170 57.98 11.39 30.96
N THR A 171 57.46 10.22 30.59
CA THR A 171 57.52 9.67 29.23
C THR A 171 56.17 9.00 28.87
N PRO A 172 55.59 9.28 27.68
CA PRO A 172 55.97 10.31 26.71
C PRO A 172 55.76 11.74 27.25
N LEU A 173 56.42 12.73 26.64
CA LEU A 173 56.31 14.12 27.05
C LEU A 173 55.41 14.91 26.08
N TYR A 174 54.25 15.35 26.56
CA TYR A 174 53.33 16.22 25.83
C TYR A 174 53.41 17.67 26.33
N ARG A 175 53.25 18.61 25.40
CA ARG A 175 53.14 20.05 25.67
C ARG A 175 51.94 20.66 24.96
N ILE A 176 51.35 21.70 25.55
CA ILE A 176 50.33 22.56 24.95
C ILE A 176 50.78 24.02 25.07
N VAL A 177 50.86 24.73 23.94
CA VAL A 177 51.42 26.11 23.87
C VAL A 177 52.79 26.20 24.58
N GLY A 178 53.64 25.18 24.36
CA GLY A 178 54.96 25.05 24.99
C GLY A 178 54.97 24.60 26.46
N LEU A 179 53.87 24.62 27.19
CA LEU A 179 53.78 24.20 28.61
C LEU A 179 53.63 22.69 28.74
N HIS A 180 54.37 22.05 29.66
CA HIS A 180 54.27 20.60 29.86
C HIS A 180 53.09 20.23 30.77
N LEU A 181 52.20 19.37 30.27
CA LEU A 181 51.15 18.74 31.08
C LEU A 181 51.39 17.23 31.17
N PRO A 182 51.63 16.68 32.38
CA PRO A 182 51.62 15.24 32.64
C PRO A 182 50.23 14.62 32.47
N ASP A 183 50.19 13.28 32.44
CA ASP A 183 48.94 12.56 32.70
C ASP A 183 48.35 12.95 34.06
N ALA A 184 47.03 12.81 34.20
CA ALA A 184 46.36 12.99 35.48
C ALA A 184 47.00 12.11 36.58
N GLU A 185 46.87 12.55 37.83
CA GLU A 185 47.51 11.97 39.03
C GLU A 185 49.04 12.20 39.13
N LYS A 186 49.76 12.50 38.04
CA LYS A 186 51.24 12.60 38.02
C LYS A 186 51.81 14.00 38.29
N TYR A 187 51.02 14.94 38.81
CA TYR A 187 51.38 16.35 38.92
C TYR A 187 52.40 16.72 40.02
N ILE A 188 52.76 15.79 40.91
CA ILE A 188 53.53 16.07 42.15
C ILE A 188 54.92 16.69 41.88
N ARG A 189 55.57 16.36 40.75
CA ARG A 189 56.92 16.86 40.39
C ARG A 189 56.92 18.09 39.47
N HIS A 190 55.80 18.82 39.40
CA HIS A 190 55.58 19.88 38.41
C HIS A 190 55.18 21.20 39.07
N GLY A 191 55.51 22.33 38.42
CA GLY A 191 55.10 23.64 38.90
C GLY A 191 53.59 23.78 38.83
N HIS A 192 52.93 24.04 39.97
CA HIS A 192 51.47 24.17 40.03
C HIS A 192 50.92 25.18 39.01
N MET A 193 51.63 26.30 38.77
CA MET A 193 51.25 27.31 37.79
C MET A 193 51.35 26.80 36.34
N GLU A 194 52.38 26.01 35.99
CA GLU A 194 52.52 25.42 34.65
C GLU A 194 51.37 24.46 34.36
N VAL A 195 51.10 23.52 35.28
CA VAL A 195 50.01 22.55 35.19
C VAL A 195 48.65 23.24 35.09
N SER A 196 48.39 24.23 35.94
CA SER A 196 47.12 24.98 35.96
C SER A 196 46.90 25.78 34.67
N THR A 197 47.96 26.36 34.10
CA THR A 197 47.90 27.12 32.84
C THR A 197 47.70 26.18 31.66
N ALA A 198 48.41 25.04 31.61
CA ALA A 198 48.25 24.03 30.57
C ALA A 198 46.85 23.36 30.58
N LEU A 199 46.30 23.07 31.77
CA LEU A 199 44.90 22.64 31.93
C LEU A 199 43.92 23.73 31.49
N GLY A 200 44.21 25.01 31.77
CA GLY A 200 43.44 26.15 31.29
C GLY A 200 43.37 26.26 29.77
N HIS A 201 44.52 26.12 29.08
CA HIS A 201 44.55 26.05 27.61
C HIS A 201 43.79 24.84 27.08
N THR A 202 43.93 23.68 27.73
CA THR A 202 43.20 22.45 27.36
C THR A 202 41.68 22.63 27.50
N ALA A 203 41.23 23.26 28.59
CA ALA A 203 39.83 23.58 28.85
C ALA A 203 39.24 24.55 27.82
N GLN A 204 39.97 25.62 27.48
CA GLN A 204 39.59 26.54 26.41
C GLN A 204 39.50 25.84 25.05
N LEU A 205 40.51 25.02 24.69
CA LEU A 205 40.53 24.25 23.44
C LEU A 205 39.30 23.32 23.34
N VAL A 206 39.02 22.53 24.38
CA VAL A 206 37.84 21.63 24.42
C VAL A 206 36.53 22.41 24.27
N SER A 207 36.42 23.60 24.90
CA SER A 207 35.23 24.46 24.76
C SER A 207 35.07 25.07 23.36
N ILE A 208 36.17 25.36 22.65
CA ILE A 208 36.11 25.82 21.26
C ILE A 208 35.73 24.66 20.33
N LEU A 209 36.37 23.50 20.47
CA LEU A 209 36.07 22.32 19.65
C LEU A 209 34.61 21.88 19.83
N SER A 210 34.07 21.88 21.05
CA SER A 210 32.67 21.51 21.28
C SER A 210 31.71 22.44 20.53
N ARG A 211 32.03 23.74 20.37
CA ARG A 211 31.22 24.68 19.56
C ARG A 211 31.38 24.42 18.07
N ILE A 212 32.60 24.18 17.56
CA ILE A 212 32.86 23.88 16.14
C ILE A 212 32.06 22.65 15.67
N PHE A 213 32.02 21.60 16.49
CA PHE A 213 31.31 20.36 16.18
C PHE A 213 29.83 20.36 16.61
N ASN A 214 29.35 21.44 17.24
CA ASN A 214 28.01 21.58 17.81
C ASN A 214 27.64 20.46 18.79
N LEU A 215 28.53 20.20 19.74
CA LEU A 215 28.43 19.15 20.75
C LEU A 215 28.24 19.75 22.14
N PRO A 216 27.11 19.49 22.83
CA PRO A 216 26.92 19.91 24.22
C PRO A 216 27.82 19.09 25.16
N LEU A 217 28.72 19.76 25.89
CA LEU A 217 29.58 19.10 26.88
C LEU A 217 28.76 18.70 28.11
N ARG A 218 28.90 17.45 28.56
CA ARG A 218 28.20 16.93 29.76
C ARG A 218 28.56 17.71 31.02
N TYR A 219 29.80 18.19 31.12
CA TYR A 219 30.30 18.98 32.24
C TYR A 219 30.72 20.36 31.73
N PRO A 220 29.88 21.40 31.83
CA PRO A 220 30.17 22.71 31.25
C PRO A 220 31.51 23.30 31.73
N VAL A 221 32.36 23.70 30.77
CA VAL A 221 33.69 24.24 31.07
C VAL A 221 33.61 25.76 31.19
N ARG A 222 34.17 26.31 32.28
CA ARG A 222 34.38 27.74 32.48
C ARG A 222 35.86 28.07 32.28
N PRO A 223 36.30 28.40 31.06
CA PRO A 223 37.67 28.79 30.80
C PRO A 223 37.97 30.17 31.43
N PHE A 224 39.09 30.27 32.13
CA PHE A 224 39.55 31.49 32.78
C PHE A 224 41.08 31.44 32.97
N GLY A 225 41.80 31.12 31.89
CA GLY A 225 43.26 30.95 31.89
C GLY A 225 43.73 29.91 32.92
N SER A 226 44.77 30.24 33.68
CA SER A 226 45.29 29.41 34.78
C SER A 226 44.32 29.22 35.96
N ARG A 227 43.14 29.84 35.93
CA ARG A 227 42.09 29.74 36.95
C ARG A 227 40.78 29.16 36.41
N SER A 228 40.85 28.40 35.31
CA SER A 228 39.72 27.69 34.71
C SER A 228 39.06 26.69 35.67
N ALA A 229 37.80 26.37 35.44
CA ALA A 229 37.04 25.40 36.24
C ALA A 229 36.05 24.60 35.37
N VAL A 230 35.59 23.46 35.88
CA VAL A 230 34.55 22.63 35.25
C VAL A 230 33.34 22.55 36.19
N LEU A 231 32.14 22.68 35.63
CA LEU A 231 30.89 22.52 36.35
C LEU A 231 30.45 21.05 36.33
N ASP A 232 30.05 20.50 37.47
CA ASP A 232 29.23 19.28 37.52
C ASP A 232 27.77 19.60 37.90
N PRO A 233 26.83 19.58 36.93
CA PRO A 233 25.41 19.72 37.20
C PRO A 233 24.84 18.61 38.10
N TYR A 234 25.53 17.48 38.23
CA TYR A 234 25.08 16.31 38.98
C TYR A 234 25.67 16.22 40.40
N ALA A 235 26.61 17.11 40.75
CA ALA A 235 27.20 17.13 42.09
C ALA A 235 26.13 17.48 43.14
N ARG A 236 25.96 16.60 44.12
CA ARG A 236 25.00 16.80 45.22
C ARG A 236 25.57 17.80 46.23
N SER A 237 25.28 19.08 46.06
CA SER A 237 25.63 20.12 47.02
C SER A 237 24.52 21.16 47.17
N GLU A 238 24.17 21.48 48.41
CA GLU A 238 23.16 22.48 48.76
C GLU A 238 23.76 23.90 48.89
N ALA A 239 25.08 24.03 48.80
CA ALA A 239 25.83 25.29 49.00
C ALA A 239 25.83 26.25 47.78
N GLY A 240 24.84 26.12 46.90
CA GLY A 240 24.59 27.04 45.77
C GLY A 240 25.53 26.90 44.56
N PRO A 241 25.38 27.75 43.53
CA PRO A 241 25.97 27.53 42.19
C PRO A 241 27.50 27.42 42.13
N ARG A 242 28.22 27.92 43.15
CA ARG A 242 29.69 27.81 43.23
C ARG A 242 30.15 26.44 43.75
N ALA A 243 29.32 25.70 44.46
CA ALA A 243 29.67 24.38 45.01
C ALA A 243 29.75 23.28 43.93
N HIS A 244 29.24 23.56 42.73
CA HIS A 244 29.32 22.68 41.56
C HIS A 244 30.55 22.97 40.66
N LEU A 245 31.38 23.98 41.00
CA LEU A 245 32.54 24.39 40.20
C LEU A 245 33.84 23.81 40.77
N PHE A 246 34.45 22.91 40.00
CA PHE A 246 35.69 22.23 40.36
C PHE A 246 36.88 22.89 39.66
N PRO A 247 37.89 23.39 40.41
CA PRO A 247 39.00 24.14 39.84
C PRO A 247 39.94 23.23 39.03
N LEU A 248 40.40 23.71 37.88
CA LEU A 248 41.46 23.08 37.08
C LEU A 248 42.87 23.57 37.48
N PHE A 249 43.00 24.06 38.72
CA PHE A 249 44.22 24.63 39.26
C PHE A 249 44.40 24.22 40.72
N SER A 250 45.64 23.96 41.11
CA SER A 250 45.95 23.53 42.47
C SER A 250 45.90 24.71 43.45
N ARG A 251 45.10 24.58 44.50
CA ARG A 251 45.26 25.32 45.76
C ARG A 251 45.71 24.34 46.84
N HIS A 252 46.59 24.77 47.73
CA HIS A 252 47.22 23.89 48.73
C HIS A 252 46.26 23.14 49.67
N GLN A 253 44.99 23.57 49.78
CA GLN A 253 43.96 22.94 50.61
C GLN A 253 42.98 22.03 49.81
N ASP A 254 42.90 22.17 48.48
CA ASP A 254 41.78 21.65 47.67
C ASP A 254 42.18 20.53 46.68
N LYS A 255 43.16 19.70 47.04
CA LYS A 255 43.74 18.69 46.12
C LYS A 255 42.68 17.76 45.48
N LEU A 256 41.74 17.25 46.26
CA LEU A 256 40.70 16.33 45.78
C LEU A 256 39.73 17.01 44.79
N LEU A 257 39.36 18.27 45.04
CA LEU A 257 38.50 19.05 44.14
C LEU A 257 39.20 19.33 42.80
N PHE A 258 40.51 19.57 42.84
CA PHE A 258 41.35 19.71 41.66
C PHE A 258 41.45 18.41 40.85
N GLU A 259 41.77 17.29 41.49
CA GLU A 259 41.84 15.98 40.82
C GLU A 259 40.50 15.56 40.20
N TYR A 260 39.39 15.84 40.90
CA TYR A 260 38.04 15.65 40.37
C TYR A 260 37.73 16.58 39.18
N GLY A 261 38.08 17.87 39.25
CA GLY A 261 37.92 18.80 38.12
C GLY A 261 38.66 18.35 36.86
N VAL A 262 39.89 17.83 37.01
CA VAL A 262 40.66 17.24 35.90
C VAL A 262 39.98 15.97 35.36
N PHE A 263 39.44 15.11 36.23
CA PHE A 263 38.66 13.94 35.81
C PHE A 263 37.42 14.33 34.99
N LEU A 264 36.67 15.37 35.38
CA LEU A 264 35.52 15.88 34.61
C LEU A 264 35.94 16.43 33.23
N LEU A 265 37.03 17.20 33.17
CA LEU A 265 37.60 17.65 31.89
C LEU A 265 37.96 16.47 30.99
N ASN A 266 38.57 15.42 31.54
CA ASN A 266 38.90 14.22 30.80
C ASN A 266 37.66 13.45 30.34
N LYS A 267 36.56 13.45 31.11
CA LYS A 267 35.26 12.91 30.65
C LYS A 267 34.69 13.68 29.47
N ASN A 268 34.82 15.02 29.44
CA ASN A 268 34.46 15.81 28.26
C ASN A 268 35.34 15.49 27.04
N ILE A 269 36.66 15.32 27.22
CA ILE A 269 37.57 14.92 26.15
C ILE A 269 37.19 13.54 25.60
N ALA A 270 36.87 12.58 26.49
CA ALA A 270 36.41 11.25 26.09
C ALA A 270 35.05 11.28 25.36
N GLN A 271 34.13 12.15 25.80
CA GLN A 271 32.86 12.39 25.11
C GLN A 271 33.10 12.92 23.69
N LEU A 272 33.92 13.96 23.55
CA LEU A 272 34.24 14.61 22.26
C LEU A 272 34.91 13.62 21.30
N ARG A 273 35.89 12.84 21.78
CA ARG A 273 36.50 11.73 21.03
C ARG A 273 35.44 10.73 20.58
N ARG A 274 34.57 10.26 21.48
CA ARG A 274 33.55 9.25 21.17
C ARG A 274 32.53 9.73 20.14
N SER A 275 32.09 10.99 20.20
CA SER A 275 31.19 11.58 19.20
C SER A 275 31.82 11.70 17.81
N LEU A 276 33.15 11.70 17.74
CA LEU A 276 33.94 11.76 16.51
C LEU A 276 34.53 10.38 16.14
N GLY A 277 33.96 9.28 16.65
CA GLY A 277 34.36 7.91 16.33
C GLY A 277 35.61 7.38 17.03
N LEU A 278 36.33 8.21 17.80
CA LEU A 278 37.57 7.81 18.47
C LEU A 278 37.32 7.13 19.84
N PRO A 279 37.92 5.96 20.12
CA PRO A 279 37.95 5.38 21.46
C PRO A 279 38.88 6.18 22.38
N THR A 280 38.70 6.02 23.70
CA THR A 280 39.58 6.63 24.73
C THR A 280 40.07 5.53 25.68
N PRO A 281 41.28 4.98 25.47
CA PRO A 281 41.74 3.78 26.18
C PRO A 281 42.18 4.05 27.63
N ASP A 282 42.91 5.13 27.90
CA ASP A 282 43.13 5.65 29.26
C ASP A 282 42.59 7.09 29.31
N LEU A 283 41.71 7.34 30.29
CA LEU A 283 41.08 8.63 30.53
C LEU A 283 42.10 9.66 31.05
N ARG A 284 43.16 9.23 31.74
CA ARG A 284 44.12 10.09 32.44
C ARG A 284 45.15 10.75 31.51
N CYS A 285 45.34 10.20 30.32
CA CYS A 285 46.28 10.67 29.31
C CYS A 285 45.78 11.95 28.59
N THR A 286 45.51 12.99 29.37
CA THR A 286 44.82 14.25 28.99
C THR A 286 45.31 14.82 27.66
N LEU A 287 46.59 15.20 27.53
CA LEU A 287 47.11 15.76 26.28
C LEU A 287 47.28 14.72 25.17
N ALA A 288 47.55 13.44 25.47
CA ALA A 288 47.63 12.42 24.43
C ALA A 288 46.28 12.25 23.73
N ASN A 289 45.20 12.24 24.52
CA ASN A 289 43.83 12.15 24.03
C ASN A 289 43.42 13.40 23.22
N VAL A 290 43.96 14.58 23.54
CA VAL A 290 43.74 15.82 22.77
C VAL A 290 44.60 15.84 21.50
N ALA A 291 45.87 15.42 21.57
CA ALA A 291 46.77 15.34 20.41
C ALA A 291 46.20 14.42 19.33
N MET A 292 45.89 13.17 19.68
CA MET A 292 45.25 12.20 18.79
C MET A 292 43.88 12.64 18.26
N LEU A 293 43.18 13.52 18.99
CA LEU A 293 41.91 14.10 18.54
C LEU A 293 42.16 15.18 17.47
N LEU A 294 43.13 16.07 17.70
CA LEU A 294 43.51 17.09 16.71
C LEU A 294 44.09 16.43 15.45
N GLU A 295 45.01 15.47 15.60
CA GLU A 295 45.57 14.65 14.52
C GLU A 295 44.45 14.06 13.65
N HIS A 296 43.49 13.33 14.25
CA HIS A 296 42.35 12.80 13.51
C HIS A 296 41.53 13.87 12.77
N LEU A 297 41.25 15.01 13.42
CA LEU A 297 40.46 16.08 12.81
C LEU A 297 41.20 16.85 11.69
N THR A 298 42.53 16.84 11.66
CA THR A 298 43.35 17.45 10.61
C THR A 298 43.67 16.46 9.48
N GLU A 299 43.93 15.19 9.83
CA GLU A 299 44.31 14.11 8.91
C GLU A 299 43.15 13.53 8.10
N VAL A 300 41.90 13.66 8.57
CA VAL A 300 40.71 13.30 7.77
C VAL A 300 40.68 14.16 6.50
N ALA A 301 41.30 13.66 5.43
CA ALA A 301 40.92 13.95 4.08
C ALA A 301 39.43 13.63 3.94
N LEU A 302 38.71 14.42 3.15
CA LEU A 302 37.37 14.02 2.73
C LEU A 302 37.55 12.80 1.82
N GLU A 303 37.35 11.60 2.36
CA GLU A 303 37.42 10.39 1.53
C GLU A 303 36.35 10.49 0.45
N SER A 304 36.83 10.54 -0.80
CA SER A 304 36.06 10.89 -1.99
C SER A 304 35.11 9.76 -2.44
N ASP A 305 34.98 8.71 -1.64
CA ASP A 305 34.43 7.42 -2.07
C ASP A 305 32.91 7.31 -1.84
N ALA A 306 32.31 8.21 -1.07
CA ALA A 306 30.85 8.33 -0.96
C ALA A 306 30.19 8.88 -2.25
N ALA A 307 30.95 9.52 -3.15
CA ALA A 307 30.45 10.00 -4.43
C ALA A 307 30.35 8.88 -5.49
N SER A 308 31.11 7.80 -5.33
CA SER A 308 31.27 6.73 -6.34
C SER A 308 30.03 5.84 -6.52
N SER A 309 29.14 5.78 -5.53
CA SER A 309 27.96 4.90 -5.52
C SER A 309 26.68 5.55 -6.04
N LEU A 310 26.73 6.78 -6.60
CA LEU A 310 25.57 7.49 -7.15
C LEU A 310 25.56 7.55 -8.69
N ARG A 311 25.75 6.39 -9.35
CA ARG A 311 25.26 6.23 -10.72
C ARG A 311 23.77 5.93 -10.70
N ALA A 312 22.96 6.91 -11.09
CA ALA A 312 21.54 6.70 -11.36
C ALA A 312 21.35 5.63 -12.45
N PRO A 313 20.37 4.70 -12.33
CA PRO A 313 19.97 3.85 -13.44
C PRO A 313 19.38 4.72 -14.55
N ILE A 314 19.87 4.54 -15.77
CA ILE A 314 19.35 5.22 -16.96
C ILE A 314 17.93 4.70 -17.25
N SER A 315 17.04 5.62 -17.65
CA SER A 315 15.60 5.40 -17.87
C SER A 315 15.25 4.21 -18.80
N PRO A 316 14.05 3.60 -18.65
CA PRO A 316 13.67 2.43 -19.42
C PRO A 316 13.46 2.74 -20.90
N ALA A 317 14.04 1.93 -21.77
CA ALA A 317 13.86 2.03 -23.20
C ALA A 317 12.42 1.68 -23.61
N SER A 318 11.82 2.55 -24.43
CA SER A 318 10.52 2.35 -25.05
C SER A 318 10.56 1.22 -26.10
N SER A 319 9.98 0.06 -25.77
CA SER A 319 9.76 -1.02 -26.74
C SER A 319 8.36 -0.93 -27.33
N GLN A 320 8.24 -0.28 -28.49
CA GLN A 320 7.00 -0.26 -29.27
C GLN A 320 6.67 -1.69 -29.76
N SER A 321 5.49 -2.20 -29.44
CA SER A 321 4.99 -3.45 -29.99
C SER A 321 4.48 -3.24 -31.42
N SER A 322 5.29 -3.58 -32.42
CA SER A 322 4.84 -3.58 -33.82
C SER A 322 3.91 -4.78 -34.06
N TRP A 323 2.63 -4.52 -34.33
CA TRP A 323 1.67 -5.55 -34.74
C TRP A 323 1.75 -5.77 -36.26
N SER A 324 2.41 -6.86 -36.67
CA SER A 324 2.43 -7.29 -38.07
C SER A 324 1.32 -8.30 -38.35
N THR A 325 0.26 -7.83 -39.01
CA THR A 325 -0.86 -8.66 -39.49
C THR A 325 -0.50 -9.35 -40.80
N THR A 326 -0.37 -10.68 -40.78
CA THR A 326 -0.54 -11.53 -41.98
C THR A 326 -1.22 -12.82 -41.59
N GLY A 327 -2.37 -13.13 -42.18
CA GLY A 327 -3.05 -14.42 -41.97
C GLY A 327 -3.17 -15.20 -43.27
N THR A 328 -3.24 -16.53 -43.17
CA THR A 328 -4.23 -17.37 -43.88
C THR A 328 -4.13 -18.85 -43.43
N ARG A 329 -5.30 -19.50 -43.25
CA ARG A 329 -5.74 -20.84 -43.76
C ARG A 329 -4.66 -21.94 -43.92
N THR A 330 -4.82 -23.25 -43.65
CA THR A 330 -5.88 -24.22 -43.28
C THR A 330 -5.16 -25.60 -43.12
N SER A 331 -5.69 -26.75 -42.67
CA SER A 331 -6.96 -27.25 -42.06
C SER A 331 -6.77 -28.74 -41.71
N GLY A 332 -7.50 -29.32 -40.74
CA GLY A 332 -7.73 -30.78 -40.69
C GLY A 332 -7.64 -31.47 -39.33
N SER A 333 -8.78 -32.05 -38.90
CA SER A 333 -8.98 -33.31 -38.14
C SER A 333 -7.77 -33.93 -37.39
N SER A 334 -7.86 -34.25 -36.10
CA SER A 334 -8.64 -35.42 -35.65
C SER A 334 -8.60 -35.64 -34.12
N ARG A 335 -9.34 -36.66 -33.65
CA ARG A 335 -9.61 -37.03 -32.24
C ARG A 335 -8.38 -37.44 -31.44
N GLY A 336 -8.39 -37.17 -30.13
CA GLY A 336 -7.50 -37.82 -29.15
C GLY A 336 -7.80 -37.40 -27.71
N VAL A 337 -8.38 -38.30 -26.90
CA VAL A 337 -8.51 -38.13 -25.45
C VAL A 337 -7.35 -38.85 -24.77
N GLN A 338 -6.55 -38.17 -23.95
CA GLN A 338 -6.07 -38.73 -22.68
C GLN A 338 -5.42 -37.68 -21.77
N SER A 339 -5.65 -37.87 -20.47
CA SER A 339 -5.00 -37.17 -19.36
C SER A 339 -3.54 -37.58 -19.23
N LEU A 340 -2.66 -36.65 -18.83
CA LEU A 340 -1.48 -36.97 -18.01
C LEU A 340 -1.03 -35.76 -17.20
N TYR A 341 -0.45 -36.04 -16.03
CA TYR A 341 0.02 -35.09 -15.03
C TYR A 341 1.30 -34.37 -15.48
N GLY A 342 1.57 -33.15 -14.97
CA GLY A 342 2.95 -32.65 -14.92
C GLY A 342 3.17 -31.13 -14.86
N HIS A 343 3.65 -30.68 -13.70
CA HIS A 343 4.55 -29.52 -13.49
C HIS A 343 4.04 -28.10 -13.78
N TRP A 344 3.66 -27.41 -12.69
CA TRP A 344 3.81 -25.96 -12.60
C TRP A 344 5.26 -25.61 -12.23
N SER A 345 6.02 -25.00 -13.15
CA SER A 345 7.35 -24.47 -12.83
C SER A 345 7.24 -23.16 -12.06
N THR A 346 7.59 -23.22 -10.78
CA THR A 346 7.71 -22.08 -9.88
C THR A 346 8.67 -21.03 -10.43
N ARG A 347 8.20 -19.80 -10.66
CA ARG A 347 9.10 -18.64 -10.84
C ARG A 347 9.48 -18.10 -9.45
N PRO A 348 10.77 -17.90 -9.14
CA PRO A 348 11.17 -17.40 -7.83
C PRO A 348 10.84 -15.91 -7.69
N CYS A 349 10.12 -15.56 -6.63
CA CYS A 349 10.05 -14.17 -6.18
C CYS A 349 11.45 -13.77 -5.69
N ARG A 350 12.09 -12.80 -6.36
CA ARG A 350 13.24 -12.11 -5.79
C ARG A 350 12.75 -11.12 -4.75
N THR A 351 12.95 -11.44 -3.48
CA THR A 351 12.93 -10.46 -2.39
C THR A 351 13.95 -9.36 -2.70
N ILE A 352 13.50 -8.11 -2.70
CA ILE A 352 14.39 -6.95 -2.76
C ILE A 352 14.93 -6.73 -1.35
N SER A 353 16.20 -7.11 -1.15
CA SER A 353 16.93 -6.78 0.07
C SER A 353 17.11 -5.26 0.14
N VAL A 354 16.54 -4.62 1.16
CA VAL A 354 16.82 -3.21 1.46
C VAL A 354 18.17 -3.14 2.15
N ASP A 355 19.21 -2.78 1.42
CA ASP A 355 20.56 -2.64 1.98
C ASP A 355 20.61 -1.49 2.99
N ARG A 356 20.79 -1.86 4.26
CA ARG A 356 20.73 -0.97 5.42
C ARG A 356 22.13 -0.45 5.77
N SER A 357 22.79 0.22 4.83
CA SER A 357 24.22 0.56 4.88
C SER A 357 24.53 2.05 4.66
N SER A 358 23.96 2.92 5.51
CA SER A 358 24.47 4.28 5.76
C SER A 358 24.13 4.76 7.17
N SER A 359 24.47 3.94 8.16
CA SER A 359 24.29 4.26 9.58
C SER A 359 25.32 5.28 10.08
N LEU A 360 24.94 6.56 10.14
CA LEU A 360 25.41 7.43 11.22
C LEU A 360 24.60 7.12 12.50
N PRO A 361 25.19 7.30 13.70
CA PRO A 361 24.63 6.74 14.92
C PRO A 361 23.33 7.41 15.37
N VAL A 362 22.39 6.57 15.80
CA VAL A 362 21.08 6.94 16.35
C VAL A 362 21.21 7.92 17.52
N LEU A 363 20.59 9.09 17.37
CA LEU A 363 20.00 9.87 18.46
C LEU A 363 18.65 10.40 17.96
N PHE A 364 17.62 10.32 18.81
CA PHE A 364 16.19 10.49 18.48
C PHE A 364 15.57 9.36 17.65
N ALA A 365 15.33 8.24 18.32
CA ALA A 365 14.13 7.43 18.10
C ALA A 365 13.25 7.56 19.36
N ASP A 366 11.94 7.70 19.16
CA ASP A 366 10.81 7.71 20.12
C ASP A 366 9.96 9.00 20.13
N VAL A 367 9.26 9.30 19.02
CA VAL A 367 7.85 9.73 18.96
C VAL A 367 7.36 9.49 17.51
N ALA A 368 6.63 8.39 17.26
CA ALA A 368 5.66 8.20 16.16
C ALA A 368 5.31 6.70 15.99
N ALA A 369 4.45 6.17 16.85
CA ALA A 369 3.96 4.79 16.74
C ALA A 369 2.47 4.67 17.12
N GLU A 370 1.65 5.68 16.77
CA GLU A 370 0.21 5.63 17.06
C GLU A 370 -0.61 6.49 16.09
N ALA A 371 -0.77 6.01 14.85
CA ALA A 371 -1.88 6.30 13.93
C ALA A 371 -1.61 5.61 12.58
N CYS A 372 -2.28 4.47 12.32
CA CYS A 372 -2.62 3.90 10.98
C CYS A 372 -3.04 2.43 11.12
N ASN A 373 -4.22 2.19 11.69
CA ASN A 373 -4.96 0.92 11.54
C ASN A 373 -6.45 1.26 11.58
N GLY A 374 -7.09 1.33 10.40
CA GLY A 374 -8.52 1.65 10.34
C GLY A 374 -9.04 2.12 9.00
N ALA A 375 -9.09 1.24 8.00
CA ALA A 375 -10.11 1.21 6.95
C ALA A 375 -9.86 0.01 6.00
N ASP A 376 -10.74 -1.00 6.08
CA ASP A 376 -11.15 -1.97 5.03
C ASP A 376 -11.71 -3.22 5.74
N GLY A 377 -12.90 -3.74 5.44
CA GLY A 377 -13.92 -3.31 4.48
C GLY A 377 -15.29 -3.95 4.79
N ALA A 378 -16.29 -3.64 3.99
CA ALA A 378 -17.69 -3.95 4.31
C ALA A 378 -18.10 -5.43 4.10
N SER A 379 -18.85 -5.94 5.09
CA SER A 379 -20.17 -6.59 4.95
C SER A 379 -20.37 -7.80 4.02
N THR A 380 -20.71 -8.93 4.64
CA THR A 380 -21.76 -9.83 4.13
C THR A 380 -22.87 -10.00 5.18
N LYS A 381 -24.11 -10.02 4.71
CA LYS A 381 -25.33 -10.18 5.52
C LYS A 381 -25.45 -11.62 6.02
N GLU A 382 -26.10 -11.82 7.16
CA GLU A 382 -27.22 -12.77 7.22
C GLU A 382 -28.21 -12.44 8.35
N LEU A 383 -29.46 -12.90 8.19
CA LEU A 383 -30.57 -12.66 9.11
C LEU A 383 -30.66 -13.79 10.14
N ASN A 384 -31.06 -13.50 11.38
CA ASN A 384 -32.42 -13.88 11.82
C ASN A 384 -32.85 -13.19 13.14
N ASN A 385 -34.16 -13.16 13.35
CA ASN A 385 -34.75 -12.76 14.63
C ASN A 385 -34.61 -13.86 15.69
N HIS A 386 -34.56 -13.50 16.98
CA HIS A 386 -35.54 -13.94 18.00
C HIS A 386 -35.18 -13.39 19.39
N ALA A 387 -36.12 -12.66 19.99
CA ALA A 387 -36.27 -12.49 21.44
C ALA A 387 -37.48 -13.37 21.89
N PRO A 388 -37.96 -13.37 23.15
CA PRO A 388 -37.46 -12.72 24.37
C PRO A 388 -37.49 -13.62 25.64
N THR A 389 -37.03 -13.10 26.80
CA THR A 389 -37.56 -13.30 28.18
C THR A 389 -36.78 -12.38 29.14
N THR A 390 -37.39 -11.39 29.83
CA THR A 390 -37.89 -11.43 31.23
C THR A 390 -36.82 -11.87 32.27
N THR A 391 -36.62 -11.23 33.42
CA THR A 391 -37.55 -10.49 34.32
C THR A 391 -36.78 -9.57 35.30
N ASP A 392 -37.49 -8.59 35.86
CA ASP A 392 -37.39 -8.02 37.23
C ASP A 392 -36.05 -7.58 37.85
N ALA A 393 -35.93 -6.29 38.21
CA ALA A 393 -36.05 -5.81 39.60
C ALA A 393 -35.43 -4.41 39.80
N ALA A 394 -36.24 -3.47 40.28
CA ALA A 394 -35.82 -2.20 40.93
C ALA A 394 -35.92 -2.40 42.47
N PRO A 395 -35.64 -1.42 43.37
CA PRO A 395 -35.41 0.01 43.15
C PRO A 395 -34.34 0.65 44.07
N SER A 396 -34.42 1.99 44.21
CA SER A 396 -33.76 2.88 45.20
C SER A 396 -32.27 3.18 44.96
N SER A 397 -31.79 4.42 45.12
CA SER A 397 -32.44 5.71 45.43
C SER A 397 -31.42 6.86 45.32
N ASN A 398 -31.88 8.08 45.01
CA ASN A 398 -31.28 9.38 45.44
C ASN A 398 -29.88 9.77 44.87
N ASP A 399 -29.54 11.03 44.57
CA ASP A 399 -30.26 12.32 44.61
C ASP A 399 -29.77 13.29 43.50
N GLU A 400 -30.52 14.38 43.35
CA GLU A 400 -30.37 15.65 42.59
C GLU A 400 -28.94 16.10 42.16
N GLU A 401 -28.78 16.44 40.88
CA GLU A 401 -28.70 17.82 40.31
C GLU A 401 -27.48 18.67 40.74
N ASP A 402 -26.65 19.06 39.76
CA ASP A 402 -26.72 20.44 39.24
C ASP A 402 -26.18 20.52 37.79
N ARG A 403 -26.44 21.65 37.12
CA ARG A 403 -26.35 21.87 35.66
C ARG A 403 -25.19 22.77 35.25
N SER A 404 -25.03 22.85 33.92
CA SER A 404 -24.37 23.93 33.15
C SER A 404 -22.83 23.87 33.09
N VAL A 405 -22.14 24.36 32.04
CA VAL A 405 -22.52 25.22 30.91
C VAL A 405 -21.98 24.65 29.58
N VAL A 406 -22.74 24.82 28.49
CA VAL A 406 -22.25 24.62 27.10
C VAL A 406 -21.52 25.88 26.65
N GLN A 407 -20.27 25.77 26.18
CA GLN A 407 -19.71 26.82 25.32
C GLN A 407 -18.79 26.26 24.23
N ARG A 408 -19.06 26.73 23.01
CA ARG A 408 -18.44 26.33 21.74
C ARG A 408 -17.72 27.55 21.18
N CYS A 409 -16.41 27.47 20.98
CA CYS A 409 -15.65 28.50 20.27
C CYS A 409 -14.73 27.86 19.24
N GLU A 410 -14.92 28.24 17.98
CA GLU A 410 -13.98 28.01 16.89
C GLU A 410 -12.87 29.08 16.95
N GLY A 411 -11.67 28.79 16.46
CA GLY A 411 -10.54 29.73 16.57
C GLY A 411 -9.29 29.33 15.78
N ASN A 412 -9.32 29.56 14.47
CA ASN A 412 -8.11 29.59 13.63
C ASN A 412 -7.30 30.86 13.91
N ILE A 413 -6.04 30.76 14.33
CA ILE A 413 -5.04 31.85 14.17
C ILE A 413 -3.69 31.29 13.73
N LEU A 414 -3.08 31.97 12.75
CA LEU A 414 -1.77 31.70 12.15
C LEU A 414 -0.60 32.27 12.97
N ALA A 415 0.56 31.64 12.81
CA ALA A 415 1.92 32.22 12.78
C ALA A 415 2.27 33.45 13.66
N ALA A 416 3.24 33.25 14.57
CA ALA A 416 4.33 34.21 14.80
C ALA A 416 5.52 33.56 15.53
N CYS A 417 6.72 33.66 14.96
CA CYS A 417 7.97 33.70 15.74
C CYS A 417 8.35 35.17 15.92
N PRO A 418 8.80 35.56 17.13
CA PRO A 418 10.18 36.03 17.29
C PRO A 418 10.81 35.39 18.56
N ASP A 419 12.09 35.48 18.90
CA ASP A 419 12.99 36.64 18.87
C ASP A 419 14.44 36.31 18.47
N VAL A 420 15.06 37.27 17.76
CA VAL A 420 16.50 37.34 17.53
C VAL A 420 17.08 38.37 18.51
N LEU A 421 17.78 37.91 19.55
CA LEU A 421 18.48 38.80 20.48
C LEU A 421 19.86 39.21 19.94
N HIS A 422 19.88 40.37 19.30
CA HIS A 422 21.09 41.13 19.01
C HIS A 422 21.80 41.50 20.33
N TRP A 423 23.08 41.16 20.45
CA TRP A 423 23.95 41.75 21.49
C TRP A 423 24.81 42.83 20.83
N SER A 424 24.55 44.08 21.22
CA SER A 424 25.39 45.23 20.88
C SER A 424 26.63 45.26 21.77
N SER A 425 27.72 45.80 21.24
CA SER A 425 28.94 46.07 22.00
C SER A 425 28.84 47.39 22.76
N ASP A 426 29.35 47.40 23.98
CA ASP A 426 30.05 48.51 24.66
C ASP A 426 31.15 47.89 25.55
#